data_AF-A0A445EWQ6-F1
#
_entry.id   AF-A0A445EWQ6-F1
#
_cell.length_a   1.000
_cell.length_b   1.000
_cell.length_c   1.000
_cell.angle_alpha   90.00
_cell.angle_beta   90.00
_cell.angle_gamma   90.00
#
_symmetry.space_group_name_H-M   'P 1'
#
loop_
_entity.id
_entity.type
_entity.pdbx_description
1 polymer ?
#
loop_
_entity_poly.entity_id
_entity_poly.type
_entity_poly.pdbx_seq_one_letter_code
_entity_poly.pdbx_strand_id
1 'polypeptide(L)'
;MASSDDEPESHPLSVSNYHFEDDRDAPVSFSVMPIQWSGSESPQGKKTELFLHGVADNGLQKVMMPVMAWRFELSSVKPEISVLSSKDRRWIKLEKPRKSYEDIVRSILVTVYFLSFAKKNPDATAKAAWDSLSKNKDSYEVTPSANDLVNQKALMSEAAKRDALLAKSKFRIFVAVEVYLEEEAVVVVGLVLIFGLGVAGGVLLGGAVREGIGLHGRT
;
A
#
# COMPACT_ATOMS: atom_id res chain seq x y z
N MET A 1 -50.13 -26.11 15.84
CA MET A 1 -49.18 -25.02 16.13
C MET A 1 -47.77 -25.59 16.11
N ALA A 2 -46.91 -25.03 15.25
CA ALA A 2 -45.46 -24.89 15.41
C ALA A 2 -44.96 -24.20 14.12
N SER A 3 -44.89 -22.87 14.16
CA SER A 3 -44.20 -22.08 13.13
C SER A 3 -42.72 -22.07 13.52
N SER A 4 -41.90 -22.79 12.77
CA SER A 4 -40.45 -22.74 12.89
C SER A 4 -39.97 -21.48 12.18
N ASP A 5 -39.51 -20.53 12.97
CA ASP A 5 -38.88 -19.28 12.54
C ASP A 5 -37.45 -19.61 12.11
N ASP A 6 -37.26 -19.89 10.82
CA ASP A 6 -35.93 -19.90 10.19
C ASP A 6 -35.47 -18.44 10.06
N GLU A 7 -34.91 -17.91 11.15
CA GLU A 7 -34.08 -16.72 11.10
C GLU A 7 -32.91 -17.03 10.14
N PRO A 8 -32.81 -16.35 8.99
CA PRO A 8 -31.69 -16.61 8.09
C PRO A 8 -30.42 -16.18 8.83
N GLU A 9 -29.51 -17.12 9.07
CA GLU A 9 -28.12 -16.83 9.42
C GLU A 9 -27.56 -15.91 8.33
N SER A 10 -27.67 -14.60 8.54
CA SER A 10 -27.19 -13.59 7.61
C SER A 10 -25.67 -13.68 7.61
N HIS A 11 -25.11 -14.46 6.68
CA HIS A 11 -23.68 -14.51 6.46
C HIS A 11 -23.12 -13.09 6.35
N PRO A 12 -21.92 -12.81 6.90
CA PRO A 12 -21.30 -11.50 6.77
C PRO A 12 -21.13 -11.17 5.30
N LEU A 13 -21.67 -10.02 4.87
CA LEU A 13 -21.56 -9.57 3.48
C LEU A 13 -20.09 -9.48 3.08
N SER A 14 -19.72 -10.18 2.02
CA SER A 14 -18.37 -10.16 1.44
C SER A 14 -18.46 -9.63 0.01
N VAL A 15 -17.56 -8.71 -0.35
CA VAL A 15 -17.61 -8.00 -1.63
C VAL A 15 -16.29 -8.21 -2.38
N SER A 16 -16.42 -8.74 -3.60
CA SER A 16 -15.34 -8.92 -4.56
C SER A 16 -15.47 -7.95 -5.73
N ASN A 17 -14.43 -7.91 -6.57
CA ASN A 17 -14.28 -6.97 -7.67
C ASN A 17 -14.54 -5.52 -7.22
N TYR A 18 -14.08 -5.20 -6.00
CA TYR A 18 -14.47 -3.96 -5.35
C TYR A 18 -13.63 -2.78 -5.81
N HIS A 19 -14.22 -1.59 -5.77
CA HIS A 19 -13.51 -0.32 -5.87
C HIS A 19 -14.26 0.73 -5.06
N PHE A 20 -13.62 1.87 -4.83
CA PHE A 20 -14.22 2.97 -4.09
C PHE A 20 -14.15 4.25 -4.89
N GLU A 21 -15.22 5.04 -4.81
CA GLU A 21 -15.36 6.34 -5.46
C GLU A 21 -15.77 7.38 -4.41
N ASP A 22 -15.27 8.61 -4.55
CA ASP A 22 -15.73 9.76 -3.77
C ASP A 22 -17.02 10.38 -4.33
N ASP A 23 -17.42 11.54 -3.82
CA ASP A 23 -18.60 12.29 -4.27
C ASP A 23 -18.48 12.88 -5.69
N ARG A 24 -17.32 12.71 -6.33
CA ARG A 24 -17.02 13.19 -7.69
C ARG A 24 -16.78 12.03 -8.66
N ASP A 25 -17.18 10.82 -8.28
CA ASP A 25 -16.93 9.58 -9.03
C ASP A 25 -15.43 9.32 -9.27
N ALA A 26 -14.54 9.93 -8.48
CA ALA A 26 -13.10 9.73 -8.61
C ALA A 26 -12.67 8.51 -7.79
N PRO A 27 -11.83 7.62 -8.35
CA PRO A 27 -11.41 6.43 -7.63
C PRO A 27 -10.46 6.81 -6.48
N VAL A 28 -10.82 6.43 -5.25
CA VAL A 28 -10.11 6.83 -4.03
C VAL A 28 -9.92 5.63 -3.11
N SER A 29 -8.76 5.54 -2.45
CA SER A 29 -8.48 4.48 -1.48
C SER A 29 -9.42 4.56 -0.27
N PHE A 30 -9.96 3.43 0.22
CA PHE A 30 -10.73 3.40 1.46
C PHE A 30 -9.94 3.85 2.70
N SER A 31 -8.60 3.89 2.61
CA SER A 31 -7.73 4.37 3.71
C SER A 31 -7.91 5.84 4.07
N VAL A 32 -8.62 6.63 3.25
CA VAL A 32 -9.05 7.99 3.62
C VAL A 32 -10.11 7.99 4.73
N MET A 33 -10.79 6.87 4.94
CA MET A 33 -11.74 6.69 6.04
C MET A 33 -10.99 6.41 7.35
N PRO A 34 -11.56 6.81 8.50
CA PRO A 34 -10.94 6.51 9.79
C PRO A 34 -10.86 5.00 10.02
N ILE A 35 -9.74 4.57 10.62
CA ILE A 35 -9.60 3.20 11.12
C ILE A 35 -10.34 3.09 12.45
N GLN A 36 -11.15 2.06 12.58
CA GLN A 36 -11.77 1.68 13.83
C GLN A 36 -11.00 0.50 14.44
N TRP A 37 -10.34 0.75 15.56
CA TRP A 37 -9.50 -0.27 16.23
C TRP A 37 -10.30 -1.12 17.21
N SER A 38 -11.36 -0.55 17.79
CA SER A 38 -12.24 -1.23 18.74
C SER A 38 -13.72 -0.97 18.44
N GLY A 39 -14.58 -1.92 18.79
CA GLY A 39 -16.03 -1.82 18.52
C GLY A 39 -16.73 -0.65 19.22
N SER A 40 -16.14 -0.11 20.30
CA SER A 40 -16.66 1.02 21.07
C SER A 40 -16.26 2.40 20.54
N GLU A 41 -15.32 2.48 19.59
CA GLU A 41 -14.91 3.75 19.01
C GLU A 41 -15.98 4.30 18.06
N SER A 42 -16.43 5.53 18.30
CA SER A 42 -17.17 6.29 17.29
C SER A 42 -16.22 6.66 16.16
N PRO A 43 -16.57 6.48 14.87
CA PRO A 43 -15.77 6.98 13.76
C PRO A 43 -15.54 8.49 13.92
N GLN A 44 -14.31 8.90 14.17
CA GLN A 44 -13.90 10.30 14.27
C GLN A 44 -13.22 10.68 12.96
N GLY A 45 -13.86 11.56 12.18
CA GLY A 45 -13.35 11.97 10.88
C GLY A 45 -14.23 13.00 10.20
N LYS A 46 -13.66 13.68 9.19
CA LYS A 46 -14.42 14.56 8.31
C LYS A 46 -15.48 13.72 7.59
N LYS A 47 -16.71 14.25 7.46
CA LYS A 47 -17.74 13.66 6.59
C LYS A 47 -17.26 13.80 5.14
N THR A 48 -16.51 12.81 4.67
CA THR A 48 -16.25 12.58 3.25
C THR A 48 -17.16 11.44 2.85
N GLU A 49 -17.92 11.61 1.78
CA GLU A 49 -18.73 10.52 1.23
C GLU A 49 -17.81 9.65 0.38
N LEU A 50 -17.75 8.36 0.71
CA LEU A 50 -17.02 7.36 -0.05
C LEU A 50 -17.94 6.18 -0.24
N PHE A 51 -18.04 5.72 -1.47
CA PHE A 51 -18.95 4.66 -1.87
C PHE A 51 -18.15 3.40 -2.19
N LEU A 52 -18.54 2.29 -1.58
CA LEU A 52 -18.08 0.96 -1.95
C LEU A 52 -18.90 0.50 -3.17
N HIS A 53 -18.20 0.12 -4.22
CA HIS A 53 -18.75 -0.59 -5.37
C HIS A 53 -18.18 -1.99 -5.44
N GLY A 54 -18.94 -2.95 -5.97
CA GLY A 54 -18.44 -4.30 -6.21
C GLY A 54 -19.57 -5.29 -6.45
N VAL A 55 -19.27 -6.57 -6.25
CA VAL A 55 -20.25 -7.64 -6.34
C VAL A 55 -20.20 -8.55 -5.11
N ALA A 56 -21.38 -8.98 -4.66
CA ALA A 56 -21.59 -9.97 -3.62
C ALA A 56 -22.31 -11.20 -4.19
N ASP A 57 -22.52 -12.23 -3.37
CA ASP A 57 -23.24 -13.45 -3.72
C ASP A 57 -22.71 -14.11 -5.01
N ASN A 58 -21.39 -14.33 -5.06
CA ASN A 58 -20.71 -14.92 -6.22
C ASN A 58 -20.94 -14.16 -7.55
N GLY A 59 -21.12 -12.84 -7.48
CA GLY A 59 -21.31 -11.99 -8.65
C GLY A 59 -22.77 -11.70 -8.98
N LEU A 60 -23.73 -12.28 -8.25
CA LEU A 60 -25.16 -12.12 -8.51
C LEU A 60 -25.70 -10.75 -8.06
N GLN A 61 -25.14 -10.18 -7.00
CA GLN A 61 -25.61 -8.93 -6.43
C GLN A 61 -24.61 -7.80 -6.68
N LYS A 62 -25.04 -6.74 -7.35
CA LYS A 62 -24.26 -5.49 -7.41
C LYS A 62 -24.35 -4.78 -6.07
N VAL A 63 -23.20 -4.35 -5.56
CA VAL A 63 -23.09 -3.58 -4.33
C VAL A 63 -22.74 -2.13 -4.69
N MET A 64 -23.51 -1.20 -4.11
CA MET A 64 -23.20 0.22 -4.08
C MET A 64 -23.70 0.80 -2.76
N MET A 65 -22.80 1.22 -1.88
CA MET A 65 -23.20 1.79 -0.60
C MET A 65 -22.15 2.71 0.04
N PRO A 66 -22.57 3.74 0.79
CA PRO A 66 -21.65 4.62 1.49
C PRO A 66 -20.98 3.91 2.67
N VAL A 67 -19.70 4.21 2.89
CA VAL A 67 -18.90 3.72 4.02
C VAL A 67 -18.42 4.88 4.89
N MET A 68 -18.05 4.58 6.14
CA MET A 68 -17.61 5.61 7.10
C MET A 68 -16.39 5.25 7.95
N ALA A 69 -15.97 3.99 7.93
CA ALA A 69 -14.78 3.53 8.63
C ALA A 69 -14.26 2.25 7.97
N TRP A 70 -13.04 1.87 8.33
CA TRP A 70 -12.49 0.57 7.96
C TRP A 70 -11.70 -0.03 9.12
N ARG A 71 -11.41 -1.32 9.03
CA ARG A 71 -10.59 -2.06 9.99
C ARG A 71 -9.89 -3.23 9.29
N PHE A 72 -8.96 -3.84 9.99
CA PHE A 72 -8.32 -5.07 9.56
C PHE A 72 -8.11 -6.03 10.74
N GLU A 73 -8.11 -7.32 10.43
CA GLU A 73 -7.82 -8.40 11.38
C GLU A 73 -6.59 -9.20 10.90
N LEU A 74 -5.68 -9.51 11.82
CA LEU A 74 -4.38 -10.10 11.52
C LEU A 74 -4.24 -11.55 12.03
N SER A 75 -5.16 -12.01 12.87
CA SER A 75 -5.11 -13.34 13.51
C SER A 75 -5.46 -14.49 12.56
N SER A 76 -6.22 -14.23 11.50
CA SER A 76 -6.57 -15.19 10.46
C SER A 76 -5.37 -15.62 9.62
N VAL A 77 -5.47 -16.76 8.91
CA VAL A 77 -4.40 -17.25 8.01
C VAL A 77 -4.00 -16.19 6.98
N LYS A 78 -5.00 -15.59 6.31
CA LYS A 78 -4.87 -14.39 5.48
C LYS A 78 -5.52 -13.23 6.22
N PRO A 79 -4.86 -12.06 6.34
CA PRO A 79 -5.47 -10.93 7.02
C PRO A 79 -6.76 -10.52 6.30
N GLU A 80 -7.71 -10.02 7.08
CA GLU A 80 -9.00 -9.57 6.56
C GLU A 80 -9.08 -8.05 6.65
N ILE A 81 -9.69 -7.43 5.65
CA ILE A 81 -10.01 -6.00 5.67
C ILE A 81 -11.53 -5.89 5.60
N SER A 82 -12.09 -4.98 6.38
CA SER A 82 -13.53 -4.70 6.36
C SER A 82 -13.81 -3.22 6.38
N VAL A 83 -14.91 -2.82 5.77
CA VAL A 83 -15.44 -1.46 5.83
C VAL A 83 -16.77 -1.43 6.55
N LEU A 84 -17.05 -0.32 7.23
CA LEU A 84 -18.29 -0.09 7.95
C LEU A 84 -19.25 0.66 7.05
N SER A 85 -20.39 0.05 6.75
CA SER A 85 -21.45 0.72 6.02
C SER A 85 -22.10 1.81 6.86
N SER A 86 -22.29 2.97 6.23
CA SER A 86 -22.93 4.12 6.86
C SER A 86 -24.44 3.93 7.06
N LYS A 87 -25.05 3.03 6.26
CA LYS A 87 -26.50 2.84 6.22
C LYS A 87 -27.00 1.89 7.30
N ASP A 88 -26.37 0.72 7.41
CA ASP A 88 -26.81 -0.38 8.26
C ASP A 88 -25.84 -0.71 9.40
N ARG A 89 -24.72 0.04 9.51
CA ARG A 89 -23.69 -0.13 10.54
C ARG A 89 -23.11 -1.54 10.59
N ARG A 90 -23.17 -2.27 9.47
CA ARG A 90 -22.58 -3.61 9.35
C ARG A 90 -21.16 -3.53 8.78
N TRP A 91 -20.33 -4.45 9.26
CA TRP A 91 -18.99 -4.67 8.71
C TRP A 91 -19.09 -5.54 7.47
N ILE A 92 -18.44 -5.10 6.41
CA ILE A 92 -18.44 -5.76 5.10
C ILE A 92 -17.02 -6.16 4.79
N LYS A 93 -16.80 -7.44 4.54
CA LYS A 93 -15.49 -7.98 4.23
C LYS A 93 -15.13 -7.64 2.78
N LEU A 94 -13.94 -7.12 2.57
CA LEU A 94 -13.38 -6.88 1.25
C LEU A 94 -12.58 -8.11 0.80
N GLU A 95 -12.89 -8.62 -0.38
CA GLU A 95 -12.19 -9.76 -0.99
C GLU A 95 -11.14 -9.29 -2.00
N LYS A 96 -11.29 -9.65 -3.29
CA LYS A 96 -10.38 -9.20 -4.35
C LYS A 96 -10.82 -7.83 -4.89
N PRO A 97 -9.93 -6.82 -4.98
CA PRO A 97 -10.25 -5.55 -5.64
C PRO A 97 -10.47 -5.74 -7.15
N ARG A 98 -11.14 -4.77 -7.77
CA ARG A 98 -11.21 -4.63 -9.22
C ARG A 98 -9.81 -4.40 -9.79
N LYS A 99 -9.51 -5.02 -10.93
CA LYS A 99 -8.18 -4.95 -11.56
C LYS A 99 -7.65 -3.53 -11.75
N SER A 100 -8.49 -2.60 -12.24
CA SER A 100 -8.12 -1.20 -12.45
C SER A 100 -7.96 -0.38 -11.17
N TYR A 101 -8.37 -0.94 -10.03
CA TYR A 101 -8.31 -0.28 -8.73
C TYR A 101 -7.12 -0.77 -7.89
N GLU A 102 -6.50 -1.91 -8.26
CA GLU A 102 -5.40 -2.53 -7.51
C GLU A 102 -4.27 -1.55 -7.16
N ASP A 103 -3.84 -0.72 -8.10
CA ASP A 103 -2.75 0.25 -7.88
C ASP A 103 -3.07 1.26 -6.77
N ILE A 104 -4.34 1.64 -6.60
CA ILE A 104 -4.80 2.65 -5.62
C ILE A 104 -4.79 2.09 -4.20
N VAL A 105 -5.10 0.81 -4.04
CA VAL A 105 -5.25 0.12 -2.75
C VAL A 105 -4.02 -0.71 -2.38
N ARG A 106 -3.12 -0.97 -3.34
CA ARG A 106 -1.90 -1.79 -3.19
C ARG A 106 -1.15 -1.50 -1.89
N SER A 107 -0.81 -0.23 -1.62
CA SER A 107 0.05 0.09 -0.48
C SER A 107 -0.55 -0.34 0.86
N ILE A 108 -1.88 -0.25 0.99
CA ILE A 108 -2.61 -0.68 2.19
C ILE A 108 -2.65 -2.20 2.29
N LEU A 109 -2.92 -2.91 1.19
CA LEU A 109 -2.91 -4.38 1.18
C LEU A 109 -1.53 -4.92 1.57
N VAL A 110 -0.47 -4.41 0.94
CA VAL A 110 0.91 -4.77 1.24
C VAL A 110 1.21 -4.55 2.73
N THR A 111 0.82 -3.40 3.27
CA THR A 111 1.02 -3.06 4.68
C THR A 111 0.28 -4.00 5.63
N VAL A 112 -0.98 -4.31 5.36
CA VAL A 112 -1.78 -5.21 6.22
C VAL A 112 -1.22 -6.64 6.20
N TYR A 113 -0.82 -7.14 5.02
CA TYR A 113 -0.16 -8.45 4.90
C TYR A 113 1.18 -8.49 5.62
N PHE A 114 1.96 -7.42 5.53
CA PHE A 114 3.21 -7.27 6.25
C PHE A 114 3.02 -7.32 7.76
N LEU A 115 2.04 -6.58 8.29
CA LEU A 115 1.70 -6.62 9.73
C LEU A 115 1.26 -8.02 10.17
N SER A 116 0.43 -8.71 9.36
CA SER A 116 0.04 -10.09 9.63
C SER A 116 1.25 -11.03 9.72
N PHE A 117 2.21 -10.88 8.80
CA PHE A 117 3.45 -11.66 8.84
C PHE A 117 4.27 -11.36 10.10
N ALA A 118 4.48 -10.07 10.41
CA ALA A 118 5.26 -9.64 11.57
C ALA A 118 4.66 -10.10 12.91
N LYS A 119 3.32 -10.13 13.00
CA LYS A 119 2.59 -10.64 14.17
C LYS A 119 2.80 -12.14 14.36
N LYS A 120 2.78 -12.91 13.27
CA LYS A 120 2.95 -14.38 13.29
C LYS A 120 4.40 -14.81 13.50
N ASN A 121 5.36 -13.97 13.09
CA ASN A 121 6.79 -14.27 13.12
C ASN A 121 7.55 -13.18 13.88
N PRO A 122 7.40 -13.09 15.22
CA PRO A 122 7.96 -11.99 16.00
C PRO A 122 9.49 -11.91 15.95
N ASP A 123 10.18 -13.01 15.63
CA ASP A 123 11.64 -13.04 15.51
C ASP A 123 12.16 -12.86 14.07
N ALA A 124 11.27 -12.74 13.08
CA ALA A 124 11.67 -12.64 11.68
C ALA A 124 12.26 -11.26 11.35
N THR A 125 13.13 -11.25 10.33
CA THR A 125 13.71 -10.02 9.79
C THR A 125 12.74 -9.33 8.83
N ALA A 126 12.95 -8.04 8.58
CA ALA A 126 12.18 -7.30 7.58
C ALA A 126 12.32 -7.92 6.17
N LYS A 127 13.52 -8.41 5.85
CA LYS A 127 13.80 -9.16 4.62
C LYS A 127 12.91 -10.39 4.47
N ALA A 128 12.81 -11.21 5.52
CA ALA A 128 12.00 -12.42 5.49
C ALA A 128 10.51 -12.11 5.27
N ALA A 129 10.01 -11.03 5.85
CA ALA A 129 8.66 -10.55 5.59
C ALA A 129 8.49 -10.10 4.13
N TRP A 130 9.43 -9.32 3.61
CA TRP A 130 9.42 -8.86 2.22
C TRP A 130 9.46 -10.00 1.22
N ASP A 131 10.34 -10.98 1.43
CA ASP A 131 10.46 -12.17 0.61
C ASP A 131 9.18 -13.00 0.64
N SER A 132 8.52 -13.10 1.80
CA SER A 132 7.21 -13.76 1.92
C SER A 132 6.13 -13.02 1.13
N LEU A 133 6.14 -11.70 1.13
CA LEU A 133 5.18 -10.91 0.33
C LEU A 133 5.42 -11.12 -1.16
N SER A 134 6.68 -11.03 -1.60
CA SER A 134 7.04 -11.09 -3.01
C SER A 134 6.71 -12.44 -3.67
N LYS A 135 6.63 -13.52 -2.87
CA LYS A 135 6.26 -14.87 -3.33
C LYS A 135 4.74 -15.07 -3.48
N ASN A 136 3.92 -14.30 -2.76
CA ASN A 136 2.46 -14.49 -2.70
C ASN A 136 1.71 -13.69 -3.78
N LYS A 137 1.95 -13.99 -5.06
CA LYS A 137 1.32 -13.30 -6.20
C LYS A 137 -0.20 -13.44 -6.25
N ASP A 138 -0.76 -14.47 -5.63
CA ASP A 138 -2.22 -14.66 -5.57
C ASP A 138 -2.94 -13.61 -4.71
N SER A 139 -2.19 -12.84 -3.91
CA SER A 139 -2.75 -11.81 -3.01
C SER A 139 -2.76 -10.40 -3.63
N TYR A 140 -1.95 -10.17 -4.67
CA TYR A 140 -1.85 -8.90 -5.40
C TYR A 140 -1.21 -9.15 -6.76
N GLU A 141 -1.90 -8.76 -7.84
CA GLU A 141 -1.32 -8.87 -9.19
C GLU A 141 -0.32 -7.74 -9.48
N VAL A 142 -0.35 -6.66 -8.69
CA VAL A 142 0.65 -5.60 -8.73
C VAL A 142 1.79 -5.92 -7.77
N THR A 143 3.01 -5.91 -8.27
CA THR A 143 4.22 -6.21 -7.49
C THR A 143 4.38 -5.19 -6.34
N PRO A 144 4.50 -5.66 -5.08
CA PRO A 144 4.82 -4.78 -3.95
C PRO A 144 6.15 -4.04 -4.15
N SER A 145 6.24 -2.82 -3.64
CA SER A 145 7.44 -1.96 -3.63
C SER A 145 7.74 -1.47 -2.21
N ALA A 146 9.00 -1.21 -1.86
CA ALA A 146 9.35 -0.73 -0.52
C ALA A 146 8.57 0.56 -0.14
N ASN A 147 8.30 1.42 -1.13
CA ASN A 147 7.52 2.65 -0.98
C ASN A 147 6.10 2.41 -0.46
N ASP A 148 5.52 1.23 -0.68
CA ASP A 148 4.20 0.87 -0.15
C ASP A 148 4.19 0.88 1.38
N LEU A 149 5.30 0.51 2.02
CA LEU A 149 5.44 0.49 3.48
C LEU A 149 5.87 1.86 4.02
N VAL A 150 6.75 2.57 3.32
CA VAL A 150 7.22 3.92 3.70
C VAL A 150 6.05 4.87 3.94
N ASN A 151 5.08 4.86 3.02
CA ASN A 151 3.94 5.76 3.06
C ASN A 151 2.92 5.39 4.17
N GLN A 152 3.08 4.22 4.79
CA GLN A 152 2.15 3.69 5.80
C GLN A 152 2.79 3.59 7.20
N LYS A 153 3.91 4.29 7.45
CA LYS A 153 4.60 4.33 8.76
C LYS A 153 3.65 4.67 9.93
N ALA A 154 2.74 5.63 9.74
CA ALA A 154 1.79 6.03 10.78
C ALA A 154 0.82 4.89 11.15
N LEU A 155 0.25 4.22 10.14
CA LEU A 155 -0.62 3.06 10.32
C LEU A 155 0.09 1.94 11.08
N MET A 156 1.31 1.60 10.66
CA MET A 156 2.09 0.53 11.28
C MET A 156 2.49 0.84 12.72
N SER A 157 2.88 2.08 13.00
CA SER A 157 3.17 2.55 14.37
C SER A 157 1.95 2.41 15.27
N GLU A 158 0.79 2.84 14.78
CA GLU A 158 -0.45 2.86 15.55
C GLU A 158 -0.98 1.43 15.82
N ALA A 159 -0.78 0.52 14.87
CA ALA A 159 -1.03 -0.91 15.04
C ALA A 159 -0.10 -1.53 16.10
N ALA A 160 1.20 -1.22 16.07
CA ALA A 160 2.16 -1.73 17.03
C ALA A 160 1.89 -1.27 18.47
N LYS A 161 1.39 -0.04 18.66
CA LYS A 161 0.98 0.43 20.00
C LYS A 161 -0.19 -0.36 20.58
N ARG A 162 -1.07 -0.89 19.73
CA ARG A 162 -2.32 -1.56 20.14
C ARG A 162 -2.20 -3.07 20.25
N ASP A 163 -1.19 -3.67 19.64
CA ASP A 163 -1.02 -5.12 19.60
C ASP A 163 0.31 -5.53 20.24
N ALA A 164 0.24 -6.25 21.35
CA ALA A 164 1.42 -6.65 22.12
C ALA A 164 2.35 -7.61 21.36
N LEU A 165 1.84 -8.39 20.40
CA LEU A 165 2.68 -9.26 19.57
C LEU A 165 3.41 -8.45 18.50
N LEU A 166 2.73 -7.48 17.89
CA LEU A 166 3.38 -6.52 17.00
C LEU A 166 4.43 -5.68 17.74
N ALA A 167 4.14 -5.21 18.95
CA ALA A 167 5.07 -4.45 19.78
C ALA A 167 6.34 -5.24 20.14
N LYS A 168 6.21 -6.55 20.35
CA LYS A 168 7.33 -7.47 20.68
C LYS A 168 8.12 -7.91 19.46
N SER A 169 7.55 -7.75 18.27
CA SER A 169 8.20 -8.18 17.05
C SER A 169 9.54 -7.44 16.92
N LYS A 170 10.63 -8.19 16.70
CA LYS A 170 11.97 -7.66 16.37
C LYS A 170 11.98 -6.89 15.05
N PHE A 171 10.82 -6.86 14.38
CA PHE A 171 10.44 -5.86 13.43
C PHE A 171 10.74 -4.46 13.96
N ARG A 172 11.92 -3.95 13.62
CA ARG A 172 12.22 -2.53 13.71
C ARG A 172 11.32 -1.83 12.69
N ILE A 173 10.06 -1.59 13.07
CA ILE A 173 9.00 -0.93 12.29
C ILE A 173 9.45 0.43 11.73
N PHE A 174 10.60 0.96 12.17
CA PHE A 174 11.08 2.28 11.78
C PHE A 174 12.48 2.36 11.16
N VAL A 175 13.34 1.35 11.27
CA VAL A 175 14.75 1.51 10.83
C VAL A 175 15.06 0.77 9.53
N ALA A 176 14.42 -0.36 9.26
CA ALA A 176 14.75 -1.16 8.08
C ALA A 176 14.25 -0.53 6.77
N VAL A 177 13.11 0.17 6.78
CA VAL A 177 12.60 0.79 5.55
C VAL A 177 13.49 1.97 5.12
N GLU A 178 14.05 2.74 6.06
CA GLU A 178 15.11 3.72 5.80
C GLU A 178 16.39 3.02 5.28
N VAL A 179 16.83 1.94 5.94
CA VAL A 179 18.05 1.20 5.56
C VAL A 179 17.92 0.51 4.19
N TYR A 180 16.73 0.05 3.80
CA TYR A 180 16.49 -0.51 2.46
C TYR A 180 16.49 0.56 1.37
N LEU A 181 15.99 1.76 1.66
CA LEU A 181 16.10 2.91 0.75
C LEU A 181 17.55 3.43 0.67
N GLU A 182 18.30 3.37 1.77
CA GLU A 182 19.73 3.70 1.77
C GLU A 182 20.56 2.63 1.05
N GLU A 183 20.27 1.33 1.21
CA GLU A 183 20.96 0.27 0.46
C GLU A 183 20.68 0.39 -1.05
N GLU A 184 19.43 0.67 -1.47
CA GLU A 184 19.15 0.94 -2.89
C GLU A 184 19.78 2.25 -3.37
N ALA A 185 19.78 3.32 -2.56
CA ALA A 185 20.47 4.56 -2.90
C ALA A 185 21.99 4.36 -3.04
N VAL A 186 22.61 3.55 -2.18
CA VAL A 186 24.04 3.20 -2.25
C VAL A 186 24.34 2.33 -3.47
N VAL A 187 23.44 1.41 -3.85
CA VAL A 187 23.58 0.59 -5.07
C VAL A 187 23.39 1.44 -6.34
N VAL A 188 22.44 2.37 -6.36
CA VAL A 188 22.18 3.27 -7.49
C VAL A 188 23.30 4.30 -7.64
N VAL A 189 23.77 4.92 -6.55
CA VAL A 189 24.93 5.83 -6.55
C VAL A 189 26.20 5.07 -6.92
N GLY A 190 26.37 3.84 -6.44
CA GLY A 190 27.47 2.95 -6.82
C GLY A 190 27.46 2.64 -8.32
N LEU A 191 26.31 2.31 -8.90
CA LEU A 191 26.16 2.06 -10.35
C LEU A 191 26.37 3.34 -11.19
N VAL A 192 25.90 4.51 -10.73
CA VAL A 192 26.13 5.79 -11.43
C VAL A 192 27.62 6.20 -11.38
N LEU A 193 28.35 5.89 -10.30
CA LEU A 193 29.79 6.13 -10.23
C LEU A 193 30.61 5.11 -11.06
N ILE A 194 30.14 3.86 -11.16
CA ILE A 194 30.81 2.81 -11.95
C ILE A 194 30.52 2.95 -13.45
N PHE A 195 29.33 3.44 -13.86
CA PHE A 195 28.91 3.52 -15.26
C PHE A 195 28.66 4.94 -15.80
N GLY A 196 28.74 5.99 -14.97
CA GLY A 196 28.24 7.33 -15.29
C GLY A 196 29.22 8.49 -15.12
N LEU A 197 30.50 8.29 -15.42
CA LEU A 197 31.44 9.38 -15.76
C LEU A 197 31.98 9.11 -17.17
N GLY A 198 31.13 9.36 -18.16
CA GLY A 198 31.46 9.05 -19.54
C GLY A 198 30.79 9.88 -20.62
N VAL A 199 29.95 10.88 -20.33
CA VAL A 199 29.55 11.84 -21.39
C VAL A 199 29.07 13.17 -20.81
N ALA A 200 29.93 14.19 -20.84
CA ALA A 200 29.61 15.62 -20.98
C ALA A 200 30.92 16.39 -20.77
N GLY A 201 31.42 17.24 -21.65
CA GLY A 201 30.87 17.83 -22.87
C GLY A 201 31.79 18.99 -23.26
N GLY A 202 31.66 19.51 -24.49
CA GLY A 202 32.35 20.75 -24.85
C GLY A 202 32.59 20.97 -26.32
N VAL A 203 31.55 20.85 -27.16
CA VAL A 203 31.51 21.61 -28.41
C VAL A 203 31.02 23.00 -28.04
N LEU A 204 31.86 24.02 -28.22
CA LEU A 204 31.39 25.40 -28.35
C LEU A 204 32.24 26.15 -29.38
N LEU A 205 31.49 26.69 -30.34
CA LEU A 205 31.86 27.42 -31.55
C LEU A 205 32.65 28.70 -31.26
N GLY A 206 33.63 29.03 -32.10
CA GLY A 206 34.33 30.32 -32.10
C GLY A 206 35.13 30.55 -33.38
N GLY A 207 34.61 31.43 -34.26
CA GLY A 207 35.05 31.65 -35.63
C GLY A 207 36.47 32.19 -35.87
N ALA A 208 36.86 32.03 -37.13
CA ALA A 208 38.15 32.29 -37.76
C ALA A 208 38.66 33.75 -37.75
N VAL A 209 40.00 33.92 -37.80
CA VAL A 209 40.71 34.92 -38.63
C VAL A 209 42.10 34.38 -39.03
N ARG A 210 42.45 34.55 -40.31
CA ARG A 210 43.75 34.32 -40.99
C ARG A 210 44.81 35.36 -40.59
N GLU A 211 46.06 34.94 -40.51
CA GLU A 211 47.32 35.56 -41.02
C GLU A 211 48.48 34.69 -40.47
N GLY A 212 49.51 34.23 -41.18
CA GLY A 212 50.24 34.81 -42.28
C GLY A 212 51.51 35.51 -41.74
N ILE A 213 52.70 35.10 -42.21
CA ILE A 213 54.05 35.70 -41.98
C ILE A 213 54.74 35.20 -40.68
N GLY A 214 56.02 34.80 -40.61
CA GLY A 214 57.14 34.77 -41.55
C GLY A 214 58.43 34.39 -40.81
N LEU A 215 59.39 33.84 -41.54
CA LEU A 215 60.74 33.43 -41.14
C LEU A 215 61.63 34.60 -40.65
N HIS A 216 62.42 34.36 -39.60
CA HIS A 216 63.80 34.82 -39.29
C HIS A 216 63.96 34.80 -37.75
N GLY A 217 65.02 34.32 -37.09
CA GLY A 217 66.41 34.09 -37.47
C GLY A 217 67.32 34.83 -36.47
N ARG A 218 68.37 34.14 -35.97
CA ARG A 218 69.48 34.57 -35.09
C ARG A 218 69.20 34.57 -33.57
N THR A 219 70.09 34.09 -32.72
CA THR A 219 71.56 33.87 -32.83
C THR A 219 71.97 32.49 -32.35
#